data_AF-A0A168RDM2-F1
#
_entry.id   AF-A0A168RDM2-F1
#
_cell.length_a   1.000
_cell.length_b   1.000
_cell.length_c   1.000
_cell.angle_alpha   90.00
_cell.angle_beta   90.00
_cell.angle_gamma   90.00
#
_symmetry.space_group_name_H-M   'P 1'
#
loop_
_entity.id
_entity.type
_entity.pdbx_description
1 polymer ?
#
loop_
_entity_poly.entity_id
_entity_poly.type
_entity_poly.pdbx_seq_one_letter_code
_entity_poly.pdbx_strand_id
1 'polypeptide(L)'
;MPYNGKITTSIDPENLWKVHKFLQNVKIENADFATVLKNAKKDDFIFIDSPYAPLSSTSFDAYTNTGFNLDDHIRLANLFKQLDQKGCKILLTNHNTPLINELYKNYKIEVIPVKRMVNSVGSNRKGEEVTITNY
;
A
#
# COMPACT_ATOMS: atom_id res chain seq x y z
N MET A 1 14.51 18.35 0.34
CA MET A 1 13.53 19.27 -0.29
C MET A 1 14.30 20.43 -0.89
N PRO A 2 14.23 20.67 -2.22
CA PRO A 2 14.92 21.79 -2.84
C PRO A 2 14.33 23.12 -2.36
N TYR A 3 15.19 24.08 -2.04
CA TYR A 3 14.81 25.38 -1.51
C TYR A 3 14.25 26.27 -2.62
N ASN A 4 13.02 26.78 -2.46
CA ASN A 4 12.31 27.59 -3.48
C ASN A 4 12.03 29.03 -3.03
N GLY A 5 12.79 29.57 -2.07
CA GLY A 5 12.70 30.97 -1.64
C GLY A 5 11.38 31.44 -1.00
N LYS A 6 10.38 30.56 -0.89
CA LYS A 6 9.10 30.85 -0.21
C LYS A 6 9.27 30.72 1.29
N ILE A 7 9.23 31.84 2.00
CA ILE A 7 9.05 31.87 3.47
C ILE A 7 7.56 31.74 3.73
N THR A 8 7.06 30.50 3.73
CA THR A 8 5.73 30.15 4.24
C THR A 8 5.90 29.57 5.63
N THR A 9 5.00 29.92 6.56
CA THR A 9 4.90 29.22 7.85
C THR A 9 4.73 27.72 7.58
N SER A 10 5.78 26.94 7.84
CA SER A 10 5.79 25.49 7.59
C SER A 10 5.05 24.69 8.66
N ILE A 11 4.48 25.39 9.65
CA ILE A 11 3.85 24.81 10.83
C ILE A 11 2.41 25.33 10.89
N ASP A 12 1.48 24.40 10.94
CA ASP A 12 0.08 24.63 11.29
C ASP A 12 -0.13 24.11 12.73
N PRO A 13 -0.15 25.01 13.74
CA PRO A 13 -0.29 24.61 15.14
C PRO A 13 -1.61 23.91 15.44
N GLU A 14 -2.69 24.28 14.76
CA GLU A 14 -4.00 23.66 14.95
C GLU A 14 -3.99 22.22 14.45
N ASN A 15 -3.39 21.99 13.27
CA ASN A 15 -3.20 20.65 12.74
C ASN A 15 -2.31 19.79 13.66
N LEU A 16 -1.22 20.36 14.20
CA LEU A 16 -0.35 19.64 15.14
C LEU A 16 -1.12 19.17 16.38
N TRP A 17 -1.98 20.02 16.95
CA TRP A 17 -2.82 19.66 18.08
C TRP A 17 -3.86 18.60 17.73
N LYS A 18 -4.46 18.65 16.53
CA LYS A 18 -5.39 17.63 16.05
C LYS A 18 -4.69 16.27 15.92
N VAL A 19 -3.51 16.24 15.30
CA VAL A 19 -2.70 15.02 15.16
C VAL A 19 -2.28 14.48 16.54
N HIS A 20 -1.83 15.35 17.45
CA HIS A 20 -1.48 14.96 18.82
C HIS A 20 -2.64 14.24 19.52
N LYS A 21 -3.85 14.81 19.47
CA LYS A 21 -5.06 14.21 20.07
C LYS A 21 -5.43 12.89 19.41
N PHE A 22 -5.36 12.82 18.08
CA PHE A 22 -5.68 11.62 17.31
C PHE A 22 -4.74 10.45 17.66
N LEU A 23 -3.44 10.72 17.79
CA LEU A 23 -2.43 9.69 18.02
C LEU A 23 -2.34 9.20 19.49
N GLN A 24 -3.08 9.78 20.44
CA GLN A 24 -2.99 9.39 21.87
C GLN A 24 -3.30 7.91 22.12
N ASN A 25 -4.15 7.29 21.28
CA ASN A 25 -4.55 5.89 21.40
C ASN A 25 -4.02 5.03 20.24
N VAL A 26 -2.97 5.49 19.56
CA VAL A 26 -2.37 4.80 18.41
C VAL A 26 -1.00 4.25 18.81
N LYS A 27 -0.79 2.96 18.58
CA LYS A 27 0.54 2.36 18.66
C LYS A 27 1.24 2.51 17.31
N ILE A 28 2.37 3.20 17.28
CA ILE A 28 3.21 3.35 16.09
C ILE A 28 4.44 2.48 16.25
N GLU A 29 4.72 1.64 15.26
CA GLU A 29 5.85 0.70 15.28
C GLU A 29 6.65 0.83 13.97
N ASN A 30 7.97 0.65 14.08
CA ASN A 30 8.87 0.50 12.92
C ASN A 30 9.45 -0.91 12.95
N ALA A 31 8.82 -1.81 12.20
CA ALA A 31 9.18 -3.21 12.13
C ALA A 31 8.72 -3.80 10.79
N ASP A 32 9.21 -5.00 10.47
CA ASP A 32 8.74 -5.77 9.34
C ASP A 32 7.22 -6.08 9.46
N PHE A 33 6.51 -6.03 8.34
CA PHE A 33 5.05 -6.18 8.31
C PHE A 33 4.57 -7.53 8.89
N ALA A 34 5.33 -8.61 8.71
CA ALA A 34 4.97 -9.91 9.26
C ALA A 34 5.11 -9.95 10.79
N THR A 35 6.03 -9.15 11.33
CA THR A 35 6.22 -9.00 12.78
C THR A 35 5.05 -8.25 13.40
N VAL A 36 4.64 -7.12 12.80
CA VAL A 36 3.51 -6.30 13.28
C VAL A 36 2.21 -7.12 13.27
N LEU A 37 1.99 -7.90 12.22
CA LEU A 37 0.75 -8.67 12.02
C LEU A 37 0.76 -10.05 12.69
N LYS A 38 1.83 -10.41 13.42
CA LYS A 38 1.96 -11.72 14.08
C LYS A 38 0.81 -12.01 15.03
N ASN A 39 0.40 -11.00 15.79
CA ASN A 39 -0.61 -11.09 16.85
C ASN A 39 -2.02 -10.70 16.37
N ALA A 40 -2.20 -10.42 15.07
CA ALA A 40 -3.53 -10.19 14.51
C ALA A 40 -4.42 -11.42 14.75
N LYS A 41 -5.67 -11.15 15.12
CA LYS A 41 -6.66 -12.14 15.54
C LYS A 41 -7.95 -11.99 14.75
N LYS A 42 -8.83 -12.99 14.90
CA LYS A 42 -10.16 -12.98 14.31
C LYS A 42 -10.88 -11.65 14.58
N ASP A 43 -11.59 -11.17 13.55
CA ASP A 43 -12.37 -9.93 13.53
C ASP A 43 -11.55 -8.63 13.56
N ASP A 44 -10.21 -8.69 13.60
CA ASP A 44 -9.38 -7.52 13.32
C ASP A 44 -9.56 -7.07 11.86
N PHE A 45 -9.63 -5.76 11.64
CA PHE A 45 -9.58 -5.16 10.31
C PHE A 45 -8.17 -4.67 9.99
N ILE A 46 -7.63 -5.15 8.88
CA ILE A 46 -6.24 -4.91 8.47
C ILE A 46 -6.25 -4.20 7.12
N PHE A 47 -5.74 -2.98 7.11
CA PHE A 47 -5.51 -2.22 5.89
C PHE A 47 -4.02 -2.29 5.51
N ILE A 48 -3.73 -2.71 4.29
CA ILE A 48 -2.36 -2.88 3.78
C ILE A 48 -2.19 -1.98 2.55
N ASP A 49 -1.31 -0.99 2.68
CA ASP A 49 -0.88 -0.12 1.59
C ASP A 49 0.62 -0.31 1.35
N SER A 50 0.97 -1.47 0.77
CA SER A 50 2.37 -1.85 0.54
C SER A 50 2.97 -1.03 -0.60
N PRO A 51 4.30 -1.01 -0.76
CA PRO A 51 4.92 -0.56 -2.00
C PRO A 51 4.24 -1.22 -3.22
N TYR A 52 3.99 -0.42 -4.25
CA TYR A 52 3.21 -0.85 -5.40
C TYR A 52 4.07 -1.63 -6.39
N ALA A 53 3.52 -2.71 -6.95
CA ALA A 53 4.21 -3.49 -7.96
C ALA A 53 4.46 -2.64 -9.22
N PRO A 54 5.62 -2.78 -9.89
CA PRO A 54 5.94 -2.03 -11.11
C PRO A 54 4.88 -2.23 -12.21
N LEU A 55 4.53 -1.14 -12.92
CA LEU A 55 3.54 -1.18 -14.01
C LEU A 55 4.03 -1.90 -15.27
N SER A 56 5.35 -1.94 -15.49
CA SER A 56 5.98 -2.57 -16.63
C SER A 56 6.98 -3.62 -16.15
N SER A 57 6.62 -4.89 -16.31
CA SER A 57 7.50 -6.04 -16.04
C SER A 57 8.06 -6.58 -17.35
N THR A 58 8.97 -5.87 -18.00
CA THR A 58 9.70 -6.42 -19.16
C THR A 58 11.06 -7.01 -18.80
N SER A 59 11.49 -6.87 -17.54
CA SER A 59 12.71 -7.50 -17.05
C SER A 59 12.58 -7.86 -15.58
N PHE A 60 13.14 -9.02 -15.21
CA PHE A 60 13.31 -9.45 -13.82
C PHE A 60 14.11 -8.41 -13.01
N ASP A 61 14.94 -7.61 -13.69
CA ASP A 61 15.76 -6.52 -13.13
C ASP A 61 14.97 -5.28 -12.67
N ALA A 62 13.69 -5.13 -13.01
CA ALA A 62 12.89 -4.00 -12.52
C ALA A 62 12.52 -4.12 -11.03
N TYR A 63 12.63 -5.34 -10.45
CA TYR A 63 12.28 -5.62 -9.05
C TYR A 63 13.45 -5.43 -8.08
N THR A 64 14.65 -5.08 -8.56
CA THR A 64 15.88 -5.07 -7.75
C THR A 64 16.28 -3.68 -7.23
N ASN A 65 15.56 -2.61 -7.58
CA ASN A 65 16.01 -1.23 -7.29
C ASN A 65 15.23 -0.47 -6.20
N THR A 66 14.24 -1.11 -5.58
CA THR A 66 13.46 -0.55 -4.46
C THR A 66 13.34 -1.61 -3.37
N GLY A 67 13.50 -1.25 -2.09
CA GLY A 67 13.62 -2.19 -0.97
C GLY A 67 12.43 -3.13 -0.70
N PHE A 68 11.44 -3.19 -1.60
CA PHE A 68 10.34 -4.14 -1.60
C PHE A 68 10.33 -4.85 -2.96
N ASN A 69 10.83 -6.07 -2.99
CA ASN A 69 11.05 -6.81 -4.23
C ASN A 69 9.92 -7.83 -4.51
N LEU A 70 10.09 -8.64 -5.55
CA LEU A 70 9.13 -9.69 -5.89
C LEU A 70 8.91 -10.69 -4.74
N ASP A 71 9.98 -11.08 -4.03
CA ASP A 71 9.89 -12.00 -2.90
C ASP A 71 9.09 -11.39 -1.74
N ASP A 72 9.19 -10.08 -1.52
CA ASP A 72 8.37 -9.37 -0.53
C ASP A 72 6.88 -9.34 -0.93
N HIS A 73 6.56 -9.15 -2.21
CA HIS A 73 5.18 -9.28 -2.70
C HIS A 73 4.62 -10.69 -2.49
N ILE A 74 5.41 -11.73 -2.76
CA ILE A 74 5.04 -13.13 -2.51
C ILE A 74 4.86 -13.38 -1.01
N ARG A 75 5.78 -12.87 -0.18
CA ARG A 75 5.72 -12.98 1.29
C ARG A 75 4.48 -12.31 1.86
N LEU A 76 4.12 -11.13 1.34
CA LEU A 76 2.91 -10.42 1.72
C LEU A 76 1.65 -11.18 1.30
N ALA A 77 1.59 -11.74 0.09
CA ALA A 77 0.45 -12.54 -0.36
C ALA A 77 0.25 -13.80 0.49
N ASN A 78 1.34 -14.46 0.90
CA ASN A 78 1.29 -15.59 1.84
C ASN A 78 0.78 -15.17 3.22
N LEU A 79 1.22 -14.02 3.74
CA LEU A 79 0.73 -13.49 5.00
C LEU A 79 -0.75 -13.10 4.92
N PHE A 80 -1.18 -12.49 3.83
CA PHE A 80 -2.59 -12.17 3.56
C PHE A 80 -3.45 -13.43 3.70
N LYS A 81 -3.04 -14.53 3.07
CA LYS A 81 -3.73 -15.82 3.18
C LYS A 81 -3.77 -16.37 4.61
N GLN A 82 -2.68 -16.23 5.37
CA GLN A 82 -2.66 -16.66 6.77
C GLN A 82 -3.60 -15.83 7.65
N LEU A 83 -3.68 -14.51 7.41
CA LEU A 83 -4.57 -13.61 8.14
C LEU A 83 -6.04 -13.90 7.83
N ASP A 84 -6.34 -14.21 6.56
CA ASP A 84 -7.65 -14.65 6.11
C ASP A 84 -8.07 -15.95 6.82
N GLN A 85 -7.18 -16.94 6.87
CA GLN A 85 -7.40 -18.20 7.62
C GLN A 85 -7.59 -17.99 9.12
N LYS A 86 -7.01 -16.93 9.71
CA LYS A 86 -7.24 -16.53 11.11
C LYS A 86 -8.60 -15.86 11.33
N GLY A 87 -9.34 -15.53 10.26
CA GLY A 87 -10.61 -14.82 10.32
C GLY A 87 -10.46 -13.30 10.46
N CYS A 88 -9.34 -12.73 10.02
CA CYS A 88 -9.19 -11.27 9.91
C CYS A 88 -9.95 -10.76 8.68
N LYS A 89 -10.38 -9.50 8.69
CA LYS A 89 -10.88 -8.80 7.50
C LYS A 89 -9.76 -7.96 6.91
N ILE A 90 -9.44 -8.16 5.64
CA ILE A 90 -8.26 -7.56 5.04
C ILE A 90 -8.66 -6.76 3.80
N LEU A 91 -8.11 -5.56 3.69
CA LEU A 91 -8.18 -4.70 2.50
C LEU A 91 -6.75 -4.34 2.10
N LEU A 92 -6.37 -4.67 0.86
CA LEU A 92 -5.07 -4.33 0.29
C LEU A 92 -5.24 -3.46 -0.96
N THR A 93 -4.41 -2.43 -1.10
CA THR A 93 -4.32 -1.57 -2.29
C THR A 93 -3.05 -1.84 -3.08
N ASN A 94 -3.14 -1.86 -4.42
CA ASN A 94 -1.97 -1.94 -5.29
C ASN A 94 -2.27 -1.46 -6.73
N HIS A 95 -1.27 -1.49 -7.62
CA HIS A 95 -1.49 -1.29 -9.06
C HIS A 95 -2.19 -2.50 -9.68
N ASN A 96 -3.02 -2.25 -10.70
CA ASN A 96 -3.59 -3.32 -11.51
C ASN A 96 -2.52 -3.91 -12.44
N THR A 97 -1.76 -4.90 -11.95
CA THR A 97 -0.69 -5.57 -12.72
C THR A 97 -0.93 -7.07 -12.82
N PRO A 98 -0.40 -7.77 -13.84
CA PRO A 98 -0.50 -9.22 -13.94
C PRO A 98 0.03 -9.94 -12.70
N LEU A 99 1.13 -9.44 -12.11
CA LEU A 99 1.69 -9.99 -10.87
C LEU A 99 0.69 -9.94 -9.71
N ILE A 100 0.09 -8.77 -9.45
CA ILE A 100 -0.86 -8.61 -8.35
C ILE A 100 -2.12 -9.45 -8.58
N ASN A 101 -2.64 -9.47 -9.81
CA ASN A 101 -3.79 -10.31 -10.15
C ASN A 101 -3.49 -11.80 -9.94
N GLU A 102 -2.29 -12.27 -10.29
CA GLU A 102 -1.90 -13.67 -10.08
C GLU A 102 -1.73 -14.02 -8.59
N LEU A 103 -1.05 -13.17 -7.82
CA LEU A 103 -0.81 -13.39 -6.38
C LEU A 103 -2.12 -13.48 -5.58
N TYR A 104 -3.14 -12.70 -5.96
CA TYR A 104 -4.40 -12.57 -5.24
C TYR A 104 -5.61 -13.14 -5.99
N LYS A 105 -5.41 -13.99 -7.01
CA LYS A 105 -6.46 -14.52 -7.89
C LYS A 105 -7.64 -15.22 -7.21
N ASN A 106 -7.45 -15.69 -5.98
CA ASN A 106 -8.48 -16.38 -5.19
C ASN A 106 -9.29 -15.42 -4.29
N TYR A 107 -9.00 -14.12 -4.36
CA TYR A 107 -9.64 -13.07 -3.58
C TYR A 107 -10.47 -12.15 -4.46
N LYS A 108 -11.32 -11.34 -3.83
CA LYS A 108 -12.12 -10.35 -4.53
C LYS A 108 -11.23 -9.17 -4.92
N ILE A 109 -11.07 -8.96 -6.23
CA ILE A 109 -10.28 -7.87 -6.80
C ILE A 109 -11.24 -6.88 -7.48
N GLU A 110 -11.25 -5.62 -7.04
CA GLU A 110 -11.99 -4.54 -7.69
C GLU A 110 -11.02 -3.54 -8.32
N VAL A 111 -11.17 -3.29 -9.62
CA VAL A 111 -10.36 -2.34 -10.38
C VAL A 111 -10.92 -0.93 -10.22
N ILE A 112 -10.05 0.01 -9.83
CA ILE A 112 -10.36 1.41 -9.63
C ILE A 112 -9.61 2.25 -10.69
N PRO A 113 -10.33 2.99 -11.55
CA PRO A 113 -9.69 3.91 -12.49
C PRO A 113 -9.16 5.13 -11.74
N VAL A 114 -7.86 5.40 -11.88
CA VAL A 114 -7.18 6.55 -11.25
C VAL A 114 -6.59 7.50 -12.29
N LYS A 115 -6.61 8.81 -11.99
CA LYS A 115 -5.97 9.84 -12.83
C LYS A 115 -4.51 10.01 -12.41
N ARG A 116 -3.56 9.54 -13.23
CA ARG A 116 -2.13 9.79 -12.97
C ARG A 116 -1.73 11.19 -13.45
N MET A 117 -1.52 12.11 -12.52
CA MET A 117 -1.16 13.51 -12.85
C MET A 117 0.30 13.71 -13.29
N VAL A 118 1.13 12.65 -13.29
CA VAL A 118 2.59 12.76 -13.48
C VAL A 118 3.03 12.69 -14.96
N ASN A 119 2.11 12.45 -15.91
CA ASN A 119 2.46 12.42 -17.34
C ASN A 119 2.39 13.81 -18.00
N SER A 120 3.48 14.22 -18.65
CA SER A 120 3.59 15.45 -19.46
C SER A 120 2.69 15.45 -20.69
N VAL A 121 2.20 14.27 -21.12
CA VAL A 121 1.26 14.11 -22.24
C VAL A 121 -0.15 13.81 -21.71
N GLY A 122 -1.10 14.72 -21.96
CA GLY A 122 -2.44 14.70 -21.37
C GLY A 122 -3.32 13.48 -21.72
N SER A 123 -3.07 12.83 -22.86
CA SER A 123 -3.85 11.67 -23.34
C SER A 123 -3.51 10.34 -22.63
N ASN A 124 -2.35 10.23 -21.98
CA ASN A 124 -1.87 9.01 -21.29
C ASN A 124 -1.97 9.09 -19.76
N ARG A 125 -2.86 9.93 -19.22
CA ARG A 125 -3.06 10.13 -17.76
C ARG A 125 -4.04 9.13 -17.15
N LYS A 126 -4.06 7.89 -17.64
CA LYS A 126 -4.90 6.82 -17.10
C LYS A 126 -4.04 5.81 -16.36
N GLY A 127 -4.42 5.52 -15.12
CA GLY A 127 -3.88 4.42 -14.36
C GLY A 127 -5.00 3.57 -13.79
N GLU A 128 -4.67 2.35 -13.45
CA GLU A 128 -5.58 1.44 -12.77
C GLU A 128 -4.91 0.97 -11.49
N GLU A 129 -5.68 1.03 -10.42
CA GLU A 129 -5.37 0.45 -9.13
C GLU A 129 -6.38 -0.65 -8.83
N VAL A 130 -6.05 -1.49 -7.86
CA VAL A 130 -6.93 -2.56 -7.40
C VAL A 130 -7.08 -2.48 -5.90
N THR A 131 -8.27 -2.82 -5.43
CA THR A 131 -8.50 -3.23 -4.05
C THR A 131 -8.69 -4.74 -4.00
N ILE A 132 -8.03 -5.39 -3.05
CA ILE A 132 -8.12 -6.83 -2.81
C ILE A 132 -8.73 -7.06 -1.43
N THR A 133 -9.78 -7.86 -1.36
CA THR A 133 -10.54 -8.15 -0.11
C THR A 133 -10.90 -9.63 0.02
N ASN A 134 -11.11 -10.08 1.26
CA ASN A 134 -11.55 -11.44 1.60
C ASN A 134 -13.00 -11.54 2.08
N TYR A 135 -13.82 -10.49 1.86
CA TYR A 135 -15.20 -10.38 2.32
C TYR A 135 -16.14 -9.78 1.27
#